data_AF-A0A925KX78-F1
#
_entry.id   AF-A0A925KX78-F1
#
_cell.length_a   1.000
_cell.length_b   1.000
_cell.length_c   1.000
_cell.angle_alpha   90.00
_cell.angle_beta   90.00
_cell.angle_gamma   90.00
#
_symmetry.space_group_name_H-M   'P 1'
#
loop_
_entity.id
_entity.type
_entity.pdbx_description
1 polymer ?
#
loop_
_entity_poly.entity_id
_entity_poly.type
_entity_poly.pdbx_seq_one_letter_code
_entity_poly.pdbx_strand_id
1 'polypeptide(L)'
;MKKDTIVQFVCFVTDLGLDDFLGKWERYAKRLKSDQAESTLLREATTKCKFRYISQHEWQGRDFQFSFMNEKRSEHFPEHNVKVIQAGGYTLIHGKQDDTENDDTRLLAFVSHDENDIDFYKKAPLQKKVTIYQAYYENCAYGYIVEYQVSASKAQELALLLKARPGAEVVGYKECMMTQA
;
A
#
# COMPACT_ATOMS: atom_id res chain seq x y z
N MET A 1 12.06 13.32 5.25
CA MET A 1 11.03 12.68 6.10
C MET A 1 11.44 12.76 7.56
N LYS A 2 10.48 13.03 8.45
CA LYS A 2 10.71 13.14 9.90
C LYS A 2 10.85 11.73 10.49
N LYS A 3 11.76 11.54 11.45
CA LYS A 3 12.14 10.23 12.04
C LYS A 3 10.99 9.46 12.72
N ASP A 4 9.80 10.02 12.80
CA ASP A 4 8.66 9.49 13.55
C ASP A 4 7.41 9.26 12.66
N THR A 5 7.53 9.18 11.33
CA THR A 5 6.36 8.95 10.46
C THR A 5 5.96 7.48 10.42
N ILE A 6 4.68 7.19 10.64
CA ILE A 6 4.08 5.86 10.45
C ILE A 6 3.21 5.93 9.19
N VAL A 7 3.46 5.03 8.24
CA VAL A 7 2.65 4.89 7.03
C VAL A 7 1.62 3.78 7.26
N GLN A 8 0.35 4.15 7.24
CA GLN A 8 -0.76 3.20 7.32
C GLN A 8 -1.16 2.74 5.92
N PHE A 9 -1.30 1.43 5.75
CA PHE A 9 -1.79 0.84 4.51
C PHE A 9 -3.21 0.30 4.72
N VAL A 10 -4.14 0.76 3.88
CA VAL A 10 -5.53 0.30 3.85
C VAL A 10 -5.82 -0.30 2.48
N CYS A 11 -6.06 -1.61 2.44
CA CYS A 11 -6.32 -2.36 1.23
C CYS A 11 -7.83 -2.57 1.03
N PHE A 12 -8.30 -2.42 -0.20
CA PHE A 12 -9.71 -2.55 -0.56
C PHE A 12 -9.90 -3.68 -1.57
N VAL A 13 -10.72 -4.66 -1.19
CA VAL A 13 -11.19 -5.73 -2.08
C VAL A 13 -12.60 -5.35 -2.53
N THR A 14 -12.78 -5.12 -3.83
CA THR A 14 -14.05 -4.62 -4.38
C THR A 14 -14.14 -4.83 -5.89
N ASP A 15 -15.36 -4.96 -6.39
CA ASP A 15 -15.68 -4.98 -7.82
C ASP A 15 -16.03 -3.59 -8.38
N LEU A 16 -16.07 -2.55 -7.53
CA LEU A 16 -16.37 -1.17 -7.94
C LEU A 16 -15.33 -0.61 -8.92
N GLY A 17 -15.82 0.09 -9.94
CA GLY A 17 -15.01 0.93 -10.83
C GLY A 17 -14.34 2.10 -10.09
N LEU A 18 -13.36 2.74 -10.72
CA LEU A 18 -12.60 3.83 -10.11
C LEU A 18 -13.52 4.99 -9.69
N ASP A 19 -14.41 5.45 -10.57
CA ASP A 19 -15.28 6.60 -10.30
C ASP A 19 -16.24 6.34 -9.13
N ASP A 20 -16.87 5.16 -9.11
CA ASP A 20 -17.77 4.73 -8.02
C ASP A 20 -17.05 4.52 -6.69
N PHE A 21 -15.76 4.16 -6.75
CA PHE A 21 -14.92 3.97 -5.58
C PHE A 21 -14.42 5.31 -5.04
N LEU A 22 -13.94 6.22 -5.91
CA LEU A 22 -13.37 7.52 -5.53
C LEU A 22 -14.33 8.34 -4.68
N GLY A 23 -15.58 8.51 -5.12
CA GLY A 23 -16.55 9.32 -4.37
C GLY A 23 -16.84 8.79 -2.96
N LYS A 24 -16.68 7.48 -2.74
CA LYS A 24 -16.85 6.84 -1.42
C LYS A 24 -15.56 6.88 -0.61
N TRP A 25 -14.43 6.61 -1.25
CA TRP A 25 -13.11 6.70 -0.66
C TRP A 25 -12.83 8.12 -0.17
N GLU A 26 -13.19 9.16 -0.91
CA GLU A 26 -13.00 10.55 -0.46
C GLU A 26 -13.77 10.85 0.82
N ARG A 27 -15.00 10.34 0.95
CA ARG A 27 -15.80 10.47 2.17
C ARG A 27 -15.16 9.72 3.33
N TYR A 28 -14.63 8.53 3.07
CA TYR A 28 -13.87 7.75 4.05
C TYR A 28 -12.59 8.49 4.48
N ALA A 29 -11.79 8.96 3.53
CA ALA A 29 -10.55 9.71 3.76
C ALA A 29 -10.82 11.00 4.54
N LYS A 30 -11.88 11.75 4.21
CA LYS A 30 -12.29 12.95 4.98
C LYS A 30 -12.64 12.65 6.44
N ARG A 31 -13.13 11.45 6.76
CA ARG A 31 -13.41 11.05 8.15
C ARG A 31 -12.16 10.59 8.90
N LEU A 32 -11.16 10.06 8.19
CA LEU A 32 -9.84 9.77 8.75
C LEU A 32 -9.00 11.02 8.98
N LYS A 33 -9.28 12.11 8.24
CA LYS A 33 -8.61 13.40 8.39
C LYS A 33 -8.93 14.04 9.74
N SER A 34 -8.05 13.86 10.71
CA SER A 34 -7.73 14.90 11.69
C SER A 34 -6.69 15.84 11.08
N ASP A 35 -7.04 16.64 10.06
CA ASP A 35 -6.25 17.75 9.45
C ASP A 35 -4.75 17.53 9.08
N GLN A 36 -4.14 16.36 9.28
CA GLN A 36 -2.68 16.21 9.28
C GLN A 36 -2.13 15.00 8.51
N ALA A 37 -2.98 14.08 8.05
CA ALA A 37 -2.53 12.92 7.28
C ALA A 37 -2.70 13.15 5.77
N GLU A 38 -1.58 13.25 5.07
CA GLU A 38 -1.56 13.14 3.61
C GLU A 38 -1.92 11.70 3.21
N SER A 39 -2.73 11.56 2.15
CA SER A 39 -3.21 10.26 1.71
C SER A 39 -3.02 10.07 0.21
N THR A 40 -2.40 8.97 -0.17
CA THR A 40 -2.20 8.57 -1.58
C THR A 40 -3.06 7.36 -1.88
N LEU A 41 -3.84 7.43 -2.96
CA LEU A 41 -4.63 6.29 -3.45
C LEU A 41 -3.93 5.63 -4.62
N LEU A 42 -3.73 4.33 -4.51
CA LEU A 42 -3.15 3.47 -5.53
C LEU A 42 -4.22 2.54 -6.08
N ARG A 43 -4.26 2.38 -7.41
CA ARG A 43 -5.12 1.43 -8.12
C ARG A 43 -4.30 0.32 -8.73
N GLU A 44 -4.79 -0.91 -8.64
CA GLU A 44 -4.17 -2.05 -9.29
C GLU A 44 -3.97 -1.78 -10.80
N ALA A 45 -2.76 -2.04 -11.28
CA ALA A 45 -2.38 -1.95 -12.69
C ALA A 45 -2.46 -3.31 -13.41
N THR A 46 -2.56 -4.39 -12.64
CA THR A 46 -2.68 -5.78 -13.11
C THR A 46 -4.08 -6.34 -12.83
N THR A 47 -4.42 -7.53 -13.31
CA THR A 47 -5.78 -8.10 -13.23
C THR A 47 -5.89 -9.32 -12.31
N LYS A 48 -5.00 -9.48 -11.31
CA LYS A 48 -4.93 -10.74 -10.53
C LYS A 48 -4.62 -10.57 -9.05
N CYS A 49 -4.82 -9.40 -8.46
CA CYS A 49 -4.75 -9.22 -7.02
C CYS A 49 -6.15 -9.12 -6.39
N LYS A 50 -6.25 -9.56 -5.13
CA LYS A 50 -7.42 -9.30 -4.28
C LYS A 50 -7.57 -7.81 -3.93
N PHE A 51 -6.48 -7.06 -3.82
CA PHE A 51 -6.49 -5.64 -3.44
C PHE A 51 -6.55 -4.73 -4.66
N ARG A 52 -7.77 -4.39 -5.08
CA ARG A 52 -8.02 -3.52 -6.23
C ARG A 52 -7.54 -2.08 -5.99
N TYR A 53 -7.64 -1.60 -4.75
CA TYR A 53 -7.16 -0.29 -4.34
C TYR A 53 -6.37 -0.37 -3.03
N ILE A 54 -5.38 0.51 -2.87
CA ILE A 54 -4.64 0.70 -1.62
C ILE A 54 -4.61 2.18 -1.31
N SER A 55 -4.94 2.55 -0.08
CA SER A 55 -4.71 3.89 0.45
C SER A 55 -3.51 3.87 1.38
N GLN A 56 -2.56 4.75 1.14
CA GLN A 56 -1.44 5.05 2.04
C GLN A 56 -1.79 6.31 2.83
N HIS A 57 -1.61 6.30 4.15
CA HIS A 57 -1.81 7.48 5.00
C HIS A 57 -0.57 7.72 5.85
N GLU A 58 -0.03 8.93 5.80
CA GLU A 58 1.10 9.31 6.65
C GLU A 58 0.61 9.88 7.98
N TRP A 59 1.12 9.34 9.08
CA TRP A 59 0.81 9.77 10.44
C TRP A 59 2.07 10.20 11.18
N GLN A 60 1.97 11.20 12.05
CA GLN A 60 3.00 11.40 13.07
C GLN A 60 2.87 10.30 14.12
N GLY A 61 3.97 9.67 14.50
CA GLY A 61 3.97 8.44 15.29
C GLY A 61 3.35 8.58 16.68
N ARG A 62 3.29 9.81 17.23
CA ARG A 62 2.61 10.11 18.51
C ARG A 62 1.08 10.09 18.39
N ASP A 63 0.57 10.33 17.19
CA ASP A 63 -0.86 10.46 16.91
C ASP A 63 -1.42 9.19 16.26
N PHE A 64 -0.58 8.19 16.00
CA PHE A 64 -1.01 6.92 15.41
C PHE A 64 -1.68 6.03 16.45
N GLN A 65 -3.00 6.15 16.55
CA GLN A 65 -3.84 5.15 17.20
C GLN A 65 -4.56 4.34 16.14
N PHE A 66 -4.38 3.01 16.20
CA PHE A 66 -4.98 2.10 15.25
C PHE A 66 -5.77 0.99 15.96
N SER A 67 -7.05 0.89 15.62
CA SER A 67 -7.94 -0.17 16.09
C SER A 67 -8.10 -1.20 14.98
N PHE A 68 -7.71 -2.45 15.26
CA PHE A 68 -7.88 -3.57 14.32
C PHE A 68 -9.37 -3.82 14.08
N MET A 69 -9.89 -3.23 13.02
CA MET A 69 -11.19 -3.61 12.50
C MET A 69 -11.00 -4.93 11.75
N ASN A 70 -11.34 -6.03 12.43
CA ASN A 70 -11.53 -7.34 11.78
C ASN A 70 -12.31 -7.15 10.47
N GLU A 71 -12.01 -7.98 9.47
CA GLU A 71 -12.54 -8.03 8.11
C GLU A 71 -14.08 -7.90 8.00
N LYS A 72 -14.63 -6.74 8.32
CA LYS A 72 -16.06 -6.44 8.28
C LYS A 72 -16.37 -5.76 6.96
N ARG A 73 -17.57 -6.02 6.42
CA ARG A 73 -18.18 -5.11 5.46
C ARG A 73 -18.13 -3.73 6.09
N SER A 74 -17.44 -2.80 5.44
CA SER A 74 -17.22 -1.50 6.04
C SER A 74 -18.55 -0.76 6.10
N GLU A 75 -18.88 -0.23 7.28
CA GLU A 75 -20.04 0.65 7.46
C GLU A 75 -19.93 1.92 6.61
N HIS A 76 -18.73 2.23 6.11
CA HIS A 76 -18.49 3.33 5.16
C HIS A 76 -18.83 2.96 3.70
N PHE A 77 -19.03 1.67 3.41
CA PHE A 77 -19.42 1.15 2.10
C PHE A 77 -20.61 0.18 2.23
N PRO A 78 -21.73 0.59 2.87
CA PRO A 78 -22.78 -0.34 3.27
C PRO A 78 -23.55 -0.94 2.08
N GLU A 79 -23.61 -0.23 0.95
CA GLU A 79 -24.35 -0.63 -0.25
C GLU A 79 -23.51 -1.43 -1.26
N HIS A 80 -22.21 -1.61 -1.00
CA HIS A 80 -21.31 -2.24 -1.96
C HIS A 80 -20.45 -3.31 -1.28
N ASN A 81 -20.12 -4.39 -1.98
CA ASN A 81 -19.23 -5.46 -1.49
C ASN A 81 -17.76 -4.97 -1.40
N VAL A 82 -17.51 -3.90 -0.67
CA VAL A 82 -16.17 -3.40 -0.36
C VAL A 82 -15.73 -4.00 0.97
N LYS A 83 -14.77 -4.91 0.90
CA LYS A 83 -14.07 -5.41 2.08
C LYS A 83 -12.84 -4.52 2.29
N VAL A 84 -12.79 -3.89 3.47
CA VAL A 84 -11.67 -3.04 3.88
C VAL A 84 -10.75 -3.85 4.77
N ILE A 85 -9.48 -3.93 4.40
CA ILE A 85 -8.44 -4.63 5.14
C ILE A 85 -7.42 -3.59 5.57
N GLN A 86 -7.33 -3.39 6.88
CA GLN A 86 -6.33 -2.53 7.46
C GLN A 86 -5.04 -3.35 7.63
N ALA A 87 -4.04 -3.13 6.78
CA ALA A 87 -2.78 -3.86 6.89
C ALA A 87 -2.00 -3.45 8.14
N GLY A 88 -2.21 -2.23 8.64
CA GLY A 88 -1.62 -1.70 9.86
C GLY A 88 -0.72 -0.49 9.59
N GLY A 89 0.07 -0.12 10.60
CA GLY A 89 1.04 0.97 10.53
C GLY A 89 2.45 0.45 10.36
N TYR A 90 3.23 1.07 9.49
CA TYR A 90 4.57 0.64 9.14
C TYR A 90 5.56 1.81 9.21
N THR A 91 6.77 1.50 9.67
CA THR A 91 7.89 2.46 9.74
C THR A 91 8.80 2.29 8.54
N LEU A 92 9.24 3.40 7.97
CA LEU A 92 10.19 3.40 6.86
C LEU A 92 11.60 3.05 7.38
N ILE A 93 12.14 1.92 6.91
CA ILE A 93 13.49 1.44 7.31
C ILE A 93 14.51 1.51 6.17
N HIS A 94 14.08 1.74 4.93
CA HIS A 94 14.96 1.92 3.78
C HIS A 94 14.31 2.76 2.69
N GLY A 95 15.11 3.56 1.99
CA GLY A 95 14.65 4.38 0.88
C GLY A 95 13.95 5.67 1.31
N LYS A 96 13.14 6.22 0.41
CA LYS A 96 12.23 7.34 0.66
C LYS A 96 11.01 7.18 -0.23
N GLN A 97 9.84 7.61 0.24
CA GLN A 97 8.68 7.73 -0.62
C GLN A 97 8.95 8.87 -1.61
N ASP A 98 8.92 8.57 -2.90
CA ASP A 98 9.10 9.53 -3.99
C ASP A 98 7.93 9.33 -4.95
N ASP A 99 7.55 10.41 -5.64
CA ASP A 99 6.60 10.33 -6.74
C ASP A 99 7.12 9.39 -7.83
N THR A 100 6.18 8.68 -8.45
CA THR A 100 6.50 7.78 -9.55
C THR A 100 6.73 8.61 -10.80
N GLU A 101 7.86 8.43 -11.50
CA GLU A 101 8.05 9.03 -12.82
C GLU A 101 6.97 8.51 -13.79
N ASN A 102 6.55 9.32 -14.78
CA ASN A 102 5.40 9.04 -15.65
C ASN A 102 5.46 7.68 -16.38
N ASP A 103 6.65 7.14 -16.63
CA ASP A 103 6.85 5.86 -17.34
C ASP A 103 7.12 4.65 -16.40
N ASP A 104 7.13 4.89 -15.10
CA ASP A 104 7.41 3.85 -14.11
C ASP A 104 6.14 3.24 -13.53
N THR A 105 6.25 1.95 -13.21
CA THR A 105 5.24 1.17 -12.50
C THR A 105 5.67 0.99 -11.06
N ARG A 106 4.72 1.18 -10.14
CA ARG A 106 4.93 0.91 -8.72
C ARG A 106 4.58 -0.54 -8.43
N LEU A 107 5.51 -1.36 -7.98
CA LEU A 107 5.20 -2.69 -7.45
C LEU A 107 5.17 -2.64 -5.94
N LEU A 108 4.12 -3.17 -5.32
CA LEU A 108 4.10 -3.43 -3.89
C LEU A 108 4.22 -4.93 -3.64
N ALA A 109 5.16 -5.31 -2.79
CA ALA A 109 5.30 -6.64 -2.24
C ALA A 109 4.90 -6.62 -0.76
N PHE A 110 3.84 -7.35 -0.43
CA PHE A 110 3.40 -7.59 0.93
C PHE A 110 4.05 -8.88 1.42
N VAL A 111 4.95 -8.77 2.39
CA VAL A 111 5.83 -9.86 2.83
C VAL A 111 5.41 -10.32 4.22
N SER A 112 5.10 -11.60 4.36
CA SER A 112 4.70 -12.21 5.64
C SER A 112 5.77 -12.07 6.72
N HIS A 113 5.36 -12.16 7.99
CA HIS A 113 6.27 -12.18 9.15
C HIS A 113 7.29 -13.33 9.13
N ASP A 114 6.99 -14.43 8.42
CA ASP A 114 7.88 -15.59 8.35
C ASP A 114 9.06 -15.41 7.38
N GLU A 115 9.04 -14.38 6.53
CA GLU A 115 10.13 -14.10 5.58
C GLU A 115 11.12 -13.12 6.21
N ASN A 116 12.39 -13.54 6.26
CA ASN A 116 13.43 -12.91 7.06
C ASN A 116 14.61 -12.38 6.21
N ASP A 117 14.62 -12.65 4.91
CA ASP A 117 15.67 -12.22 4.00
C ASP A 117 15.37 -10.83 3.42
N ILE A 118 15.38 -9.83 4.30
CA ILE A 118 15.13 -8.44 3.89
C ILE A 118 16.17 -7.94 2.88
N ASP A 119 17.36 -8.52 2.88
CA ASP A 119 18.46 -8.16 2.00
C ASP A 119 18.22 -8.57 0.54
N PHE A 120 17.53 -9.69 0.30
CA PHE A 120 17.01 -10.03 -1.02
C PHE A 120 16.14 -8.91 -1.58
N TYR A 121 15.18 -8.41 -0.80
CA TYR A 121 14.27 -7.36 -1.25
C TYR A 121 14.98 -6.03 -1.52
N LYS A 122 15.95 -5.65 -0.67
CA LYS A 122 16.78 -4.45 -0.87
C LYS A 122 17.60 -4.51 -2.17
N LYS A 123 18.10 -5.70 -2.51
CA LYS A 123 19.04 -5.92 -3.62
C LYS A 123 18.37 -6.53 -4.85
N ALA A 124 17.03 -6.60 -4.88
CA ALA A 124 16.29 -7.15 -6.00
C ALA A 124 16.72 -6.43 -7.30
N PRO A 125 17.00 -7.18 -8.38
CA PRO A 125 17.49 -6.58 -9.61
C PRO A 125 16.38 -5.78 -10.30
N LEU A 126 16.72 -5.02 -11.34
CA LEU A 126 15.77 -4.32 -12.23
C LEU A 126 14.99 -3.15 -11.61
N GLN A 127 15.05 -2.97 -10.29
CA GLN A 127 14.48 -1.82 -9.59
C GLN A 127 15.28 -0.54 -9.85
N LYS A 128 14.59 0.58 -10.04
CA LYS A 128 15.19 1.92 -10.04
C LYS A 128 15.33 2.45 -8.61
N LYS A 129 14.27 2.27 -7.82
CA LYS A 129 14.21 2.63 -6.40
C LYS A 129 13.42 1.59 -5.62
N VAL A 130 13.78 1.44 -4.35
CA VAL A 130 13.14 0.54 -3.40
C VAL A 130 12.94 1.27 -2.09
N THR A 131 11.74 1.15 -1.56
CA THR A 131 11.33 1.69 -0.27
C THR A 131 10.78 0.56 0.58
N ILE A 132 11.27 0.41 1.80
CA ILE A 132 10.90 -0.71 2.68
C ILE A 132 10.28 -0.16 3.94
N TYR A 133 9.08 -0.66 4.22
CA TYR A 133 8.32 -0.40 5.42
C TYR A 133 8.29 -1.66 6.28
N GLN A 134 8.60 -1.53 7.57
CA GLN A 134 8.55 -2.60 8.56
C GLN A 134 7.36 -2.40 9.49
N ALA A 135 6.68 -3.49 9.84
CA ALA A 135 5.56 -3.47 10.78
C ALA A 135 5.93 -2.72 12.07
N TYR A 136 5.11 -1.73 12.45
CA TYR A 136 5.31 -0.99 13.69
C TYR A 136 4.73 -1.75 14.89
N TYR A 137 3.67 -2.53 14.68
CA TYR A 137 3.08 -3.41 15.68
C TYR A 137 3.10 -4.87 15.21
N GLU A 138 3.21 -5.82 16.14
CA GLU A 138 3.27 -7.26 15.84
C GLU A 138 2.03 -7.80 15.12
N ASN A 139 0.88 -7.16 15.34
CA ASN A 139 -0.40 -7.56 14.76
C ASN A 139 -0.67 -6.92 13.38
N CYS A 140 0.28 -6.19 12.79
CA CYS A 140 0.20 -5.82 11.38
C CYS A 140 0.04 -7.07 10.49
N ALA A 141 -0.70 -6.95 9.39
CA ALA A 141 -1.02 -8.08 8.52
C ALA A 141 0.21 -8.69 7.83
N TYR A 142 1.28 -7.90 7.70
CA TYR A 142 2.53 -8.26 7.02
C TYR A 142 3.71 -7.77 7.85
N GLY A 143 4.84 -8.48 7.78
CA GLY A 143 6.08 -8.08 8.45
C GLY A 143 6.76 -6.93 7.74
N TYR A 144 6.73 -6.96 6.40
CA TYR A 144 7.22 -5.87 5.56
C TYR A 144 6.26 -5.54 4.42
N ILE A 145 6.25 -4.27 4.03
CA ILE A 145 5.71 -3.83 2.75
C ILE A 145 6.88 -3.21 1.99
N VAL A 146 7.15 -3.72 0.79
CA VAL A 146 8.24 -3.22 -0.07
C VAL A 146 7.64 -2.60 -1.31
N GLU A 147 7.96 -1.33 -1.53
CA GLU A 147 7.56 -0.57 -2.71
C GLU A 147 8.74 -0.43 -3.66
N TYR A 148 8.56 -0.86 -4.91
CA TYR A 148 9.54 -0.72 -5.98
C TYR A 148 9.05 0.26 -7.03
N GLN A 149 9.92 1.16 -7.46
CA GLN A 149 9.78 1.87 -8.73
C GLN A 149 10.58 1.10 -9.80
N VAL A 150 9.90 0.70 -10.87
CA VAL A 150 10.47 -0.09 -11.95
C VAL A 150 9.87 0.36 -13.28
N SER A 151 10.67 0.39 -14.34
CA SER A 151 10.15 0.69 -15.67
C SER A 151 9.08 -0.32 -16.09
N ALA A 152 8.02 0.15 -16.76
CA ALA A 152 6.90 -0.71 -17.17
C ALA A 152 7.33 -1.99 -17.91
N SER A 153 8.37 -1.93 -18.74
CA SER A 153 8.92 -3.07 -19.48
C SER A 153 9.55 -4.16 -18.61
N LYS A 154 10.01 -3.83 -17.39
CA LYS A 154 10.68 -4.75 -16.45
C LYS A 154 9.79 -5.14 -15.28
N ALA A 155 8.63 -4.51 -15.13
CA ALA A 155 7.74 -4.70 -13.98
C ALA A 155 7.26 -6.15 -13.84
N GLN A 156 6.94 -6.82 -14.95
CA GLN A 156 6.48 -8.21 -14.91
C GLN A 156 7.61 -9.17 -14.49
N GLU A 157 8.82 -8.96 -14.99
CA GLU A 157 9.99 -9.78 -14.66
C GLU A 157 10.34 -9.67 -13.17
N LEU A 158 10.40 -8.44 -12.64
CA LEU A 158 10.62 -8.21 -11.22
C LEU A 158 9.49 -8.81 -10.37
N ALA A 159 8.23 -8.64 -10.77
CA ALA A 159 7.10 -9.21 -10.04
C ALA A 159 7.16 -10.74 -9.95
N LEU A 160 7.60 -11.44 -11.01
CA LEU A 160 7.78 -12.89 -10.99
C LEU A 160 8.91 -13.31 -10.04
N LEU A 161 10.03 -12.60 -10.07
CA LEU A 161 11.17 -12.86 -9.17
C LEU A 161 10.77 -12.69 -7.70
N LEU A 162 10.01 -11.64 -7.38
CA LEU A 162 9.55 -11.39 -6.02
C LEU A 162 8.50 -12.42 -5.56
N LYS A 163 7.60 -12.85 -6.46
CA LYS A 163 6.59 -13.91 -6.18
C LYS A 163 7.19 -15.30 -5.98
N ALA A 164 8.41 -15.54 -6.43
CA ALA A 164 9.10 -16.80 -6.19
C ALA A 164 9.50 -16.97 -4.71
N ARG A 165 9.48 -15.89 -3.90
CA ARG A 165 9.72 -15.97 -2.46
C ARG A 165 8.44 -16.43 -1.74
N PRO A 166 8.54 -17.42 -0.83
CA PRO A 166 7.41 -17.84 -0.03
C PRO A 166 6.92 -16.67 0.85
N GLY A 167 5.60 -16.53 0.97
CA GLY A 167 5.01 -15.49 1.83
C GLY A 167 5.01 -14.07 1.24
N ALA A 168 5.40 -13.88 -0.03
CA ALA A 168 5.33 -12.59 -0.71
C ALA A 168 4.14 -12.50 -1.68
N GLU A 169 3.21 -11.57 -1.40
CA GLU A 169 2.16 -11.19 -2.34
C GLU A 169 2.59 -9.93 -3.11
N VAL A 170 2.79 -10.03 -4.43
CA VAL A 170 3.35 -8.92 -5.24
C VAL A 170 2.37 -8.45 -6.30
N VAL A 171 2.20 -7.14 -6.39
CA VAL A 171 1.15 -6.52 -7.21
C VAL A 171 1.63 -5.20 -7.79
N GLY A 172 1.26 -4.91 -9.03
CA GLY A 172 1.52 -3.62 -9.65
C GLY A 172 0.40 -2.62 -9.40
N TYR A 173 0.77 -1.37 -9.13
CA TYR A 173 -0.12 -0.26 -8.85
C TYR A 173 0.25 0.99 -9.65
N LYS A 174 -0.76 1.81 -9.91
CA LYS A 174 -0.63 3.18 -10.41
C LYS A 174 -1.30 4.13 -9.44
N GLU A 175 -0.69 5.28 -9.24
CA GLU A 175 -1.27 6.33 -8.44
C GLU A 175 -2.52 6.90 -9.13
N CYS A 176 -3.58 7.08 -8.37
CA CYS A 176 -4.76 7.80 -8.81
C CYS A 176 -4.48 9.29 -8.60
N MET A 177 -4.32 10.05 -9.69
CA MET A 177 -4.32 11.50 -9.60
C MET A 177 -5.67 11.96 -9.05
N MET A 178 -5.67 12.34 -7.77
CA MET A 178 -6.78 13.04 -7.18
C MET A 178 -6.68 14.48 -7.64
N THR A 179 -7.40 14.83 -8.72
CA THR A 179 -7.65 16.24 -9.01
C THR A 179 -8.32 16.85 -7.79
N GLN A 180 -7.57 17.63 -7.02
CA GLN A 180 -8.15 18.53 -6.04
C GLN A 180 -9.11 19.44 -6.81
N ALA A 181 -10.40 19.26 -6.59
CA ALA A 181 -11.44 20.18 -7.03
C ALA A 181 -11.53 21.36 -6.06
#